data_AF-A0A8B6GSX1-F1
#
_entry.id   AF-A0A8B6GSX1-F1
#
_cell.length_a   1.000
_cell.length_b   1.000
_cell.length_c   1.000
_cell.angle_alpha   90.00
_cell.angle_beta   90.00
_cell.angle_gamma   90.00
#
_symmetry.space_group_name_H-M   'P 1'
#
loop_
_entity.id
_entity.type
_entity.pdbx_description
1 polymer ?
#
loop_
_entity_poly.entity_id
_entity_poly.type
_entity_poly.pdbx_seq_one_letter_code
_entity_poly.pdbx_strand_id
1 'polypeptide(L)'
;MLEEQDTIHGVVNIFREKILQEPEFTEKGFAGWRHRQNQRWNAFTQQVQNIAKILEPWAGSFKTVEGRFGTAIMNYFRFIRWLMFMNLYMMVIMMCVTLVPHLILTDSPFNVTISNKTIQCTKEYGKSIKNFTDTENIGNKIFDVLQGTGWMEQTVLFYGAYQNKTLLENEKTYNMSLAYLLATGGSFLISFFLIVRNTGKGIKQGVMNKDSTVNQYTNKVFCGGWDFCINDNKAAKRRHQNFLQELQGDLDTQRLVWRKQSLTLKDKIKLYLIRTAVNIFVVAALGGSLYLIFYTNEKMLELQKNDSSEGNVIVEALIQYMPSITITLLNVIVPLIFNKLVTYEDYTPVFEIRITLLRIILLRLASLGILIGSLYRVIASPADSYRSDCGNKRWEVTDPDQQGTTSIKCWETYVGQQIYKLIILDFLVGVIITFVVEFPRRIIYKKFHNTNKLVNMVGQQEFDLPKVVLDIVYSQTLC
;
A
#
# COMPACT_ATOMS: atom_id res chain seq x y z
N MET A 1 -26.68 50.85 -12.91
CA MET A 1 -26.33 49.42 -13.04
C MET A 1 -26.33 48.93 -14.48
N LEU A 2 -27.40 49.09 -15.28
CA LEU A 2 -27.37 48.67 -16.71
C LEU A 2 -26.49 49.61 -17.60
N GLU A 3 -26.52 50.93 -17.39
CA GLU A 3 -25.64 51.88 -18.10
C GLU A 3 -24.14 51.77 -17.73
N GLU A 4 -23.83 51.29 -16.51
CA GLU A 4 -22.45 51.02 -16.09
C GLU A 4 -21.89 49.74 -16.73
N GLN A 5 -22.74 48.78 -17.09
CA GLN A 5 -22.32 47.54 -17.74
C GLN A 5 -21.93 47.77 -19.21
N ASP A 6 -22.67 48.61 -19.93
CA ASP A 6 -22.38 48.93 -21.33
C ASP A 6 -21.11 49.78 -21.49
N THR A 7 -20.84 50.67 -20.54
CA THR A 7 -19.60 51.47 -20.52
C THR A 7 -18.38 50.62 -20.23
N ILE A 8 -18.46 49.63 -19.33
CA ILE A 8 -17.37 48.67 -19.10
C ILE A 8 -17.12 47.78 -20.33
N HIS A 9 -18.18 47.28 -20.98
CA HIS A 9 -18.05 46.48 -22.19
C HIS A 9 -17.44 47.25 -23.37
N GLY A 10 -17.79 48.53 -23.53
CA GLY A 10 -17.19 49.42 -24.53
C GLY A 10 -15.69 49.64 -24.27
N VAL A 11 -15.30 49.89 -23.02
CA VAL A 11 -13.90 50.08 -22.64
C VAL A 11 -13.09 48.79 -22.86
N VAL A 12 -13.63 47.62 -22.51
CA VAL A 12 -12.97 46.33 -22.74
C VAL A 12 -12.76 46.05 -24.23
N ASN A 13 -13.74 46.37 -25.09
CA ASN A 13 -13.59 46.20 -26.53
C ASN A 13 -12.54 47.13 -27.13
N ILE A 14 -12.48 48.40 -26.68
CA ILE A 14 -11.46 49.36 -27.13
C ILE A 14 -10.06 48.90 -26.70
N PHE A 15 -9.90 48.39 -25.47
CA PHE A 15 -8.63 47.82 -25.02
C PHE A 15 -8.27 46.54 -25.78
N ARG A 16 -9.24 45.68 -26.08
CA ARG A 16 -9.03 44.45 -26.86
C ARG A 16 -8.60 44.76 -28.29
N GLU A 17 -9.21 45.74 -28.94
CA GLU A 17 -8.80 46.19 -30.27
C GLU A 17 -7.41 46.84 -30.25
N LYS A 18 -7.07 47.62 -29.22
CA LYS A 18 -5.71 48.15 -29.03
C LYS A 18 -4.64 47.06 -28.84
N ILE A 19 -4.96 46.00 -28.09
CA ILE A 19 -4.03 44.86 -27.90
C ILE A 19 -3.85 44.06 -29.19
N LEU A 20 -4.90 43.93 -30.02
CA LEU A 20 -4.82 43.24 -31.32
C LEU A 20 -4.07 44.06 -32.39
N GLN A 21 -3.95 45.38 -32.21
CA GLN A 21 -3.21 46.28 -33.10
C GLN A 21 -1.76 46.49 -32.69
N GLU A 22 -1.31 46.01 -31.53
CA GLU A 22 0.12 46.00 -31.21
C GLU A 22 0.85 45.08 -32.20
N PRO A 23 1.84 45.59 -32.95
CA PRO A 23 2.60 44.74 -33.85
C PRO A 23 3.32 43.68 -33.02
N GLU A 24 3.10 42.39 -33.32
CA GLU A 24 3.89 41.31 -32.74
C GLU A 24 5.37 41.65 -32.92
N PHE A 25 6.04 41.97 -31.82
CA PHE A 25 7.47 42.27 -31.83
C PHE A 25 8.19 40.98 -32.23
N THR A 26 8.38 40.77 -33.54
CA THR A 26 9.17 39.64 -34.03
C THR A 26 10.63 39.93 -33.74
N GLU A 27 11.06 39.63 -32.51
CA GLU A 27 12.47 39.62 -32.17
C GLU A 27 13.19 38.67 -33.14
N LYS A 28 14.01 39.22 -34.05
CA LYS A 28 14.83 38.42 -34.96
C LYS A 28 16.12 38.04 -34.25
N GLY A 29 16.46 36.74 -34.28
CA GLY A 29 17.67 36.19 -33.66
C GLY A 29 17.39 35.18 -32.54
N PHE A 30 18.40 34.94 -31.69
CA PHE A 30 18.36 33.93 -30.62
C PHE A 30 17.28 34.22 -29.56
N ALA A 31 17.02 35.50 -29.26
CA ALA A 31 15.99 35.92 -28.31
C ALA A 31 14.57 35.54 -28.77
N GLY A 32 14.21 35.80 -30.03
CA GLY A 32 12.91 35.39 -30.57
C GLY A 32 12.78 33.89 -30.88
N TRP A 33 13.90 33.17 -31.08
CA TRP A 33 13.87 31.70 -31.09
C TRP A 33 13.57 31.15 -29.69
N ARG A 34 14.21 31.68 -28.65
CA ARG A 34 13.94 31.33 -27.24
C ARG A 34 12.52 31.68 -26.82
N HIS A 35 12.00 32.83 -27.25
CA HIS A 35 10.62 33.24 -26.99
C HIS A 35 9.61 32.26 -27.63
N ARG A 36 9.82 31.90 -28.91
CA ARG A 36 8.98 30.89 -29.59
C ARG A 36 9.07 29.50 -28.97
N GLN A 37 10.25 29.09 -28.48
CA GLN A 37 10.40 27.83 -27.74
C GLN A 37 9.66 27.87 -26.40
N ASN A 38 9.76 28.97 -25.65
CA ASN A 38 9.00 29.14 -24.41
C ASN A 38 7.48 29.16 -24.64
N GLN A 39 7.00 29.82 -25.69
CA GLN A 39 5.57 29.79 -26.04
C GLN A 39 5.11 28.39 -26.44
N ARG A 40 5.87 27.66 -27.26
CA ARG A 40 5.59 26.26 -27.60
C ARG A 40 5.61 25.35 -26.36
N TRP A 41 6.57 25.55 -25.46
CA TRP A 41 6.65 24.82 -24.20
C TRP A 41 5.45 25.10 -23.30
N ASN A 42 5.02 26.37 -23.21
CA ASN A 42 3.83 26.75 -22.46
C ASN A 42 2.55 26.16 -23.07
N ALA A 43 2.40 26.20 -24.40
CA ALA A 43 1.26 25.60 -25.11
C ALA A 43 1.23 24.07 -24.93
N PHE A 44 2.37 23.39 -25.05
CA PHE A 44 2.50 21.97 -24.78
C PHE A 44 2.18 21.65 -23.31
N THR A 45 2.70 22.43 -22.37
CA THR A 45 2.40 22.28 -20.94
C THR A 45 0.90 22.42 -20.66
N GLN A 46 0.23 23.37 -21.31
CA GLN A 46 -1.23 23.54 -21.20
C GLN A 46 -1.99 22.35 -21.79
N GLN A 47 -1.56 21.81 -22.93
CA GLN A 47 -2.16 20.60 -23.51
C GLN A 47 -1.98 19.39 -22.60
N VAL A 48 -0.78 19.18 -22.06
CA VAL A 48 -0.50 18.13 -21.07
C VAL A 48 -1.36 18.31 -19.82
N GLN A 49 -1.54 19.53 -19.33
CA GLN A 49 -2.43 19.81 -18.20
C GLN A 49 -3.90 19.53 -18.51
N ASN A 50 -4.37 19.83 -19.71
CA ASN A 50 -5.75 19.53 -20.12
C ASN A 50 -5.97 18.02 -20.28
N ILE A 51 -5.02 17.31 -20.89
CA ILE A 51 -5.03 15.85 -20.97
C ILE A 51 -4.97 15.25 -19.55
N ALA A 52 -4.14 15.78 -18.66
CA ALA A 52 -4.06 15.33 -17.27
C ALA A 52 -5.36 15.56 -16.49
N LYS A 53 -6.12 16.63 -16.78
CA LYS A 53 -7.45 16.88 -16.21
C LYS A 53 -8.50 15.90 -16.73
N ILE A 54 -8.41 15.51 -18.01
CA ILE A 54 -9.32 14.52 -18.62
C ILE A 54 -9.00 13.11 -18.10
N LEU A 55 -7.71 12.80 -17.96
CA LEU A 55 -7.19 11.57 -17.36
C LEU A 55 -7.30 11.56 -15.83
N GLU A 56 -7.87 12.58 -15.20
CA GLU A 56 -7.98 12.65 -13.75
C GLU A 56 -9.14 11.74 -13.28
N PRO A 57 -8.85 10.52 -12.77
CA PRO A 57 -9.91 9.60 -12.42
C PRO A 57 -10.74 10.17 -11.26
N TRP A 58 -12.06 10.03 -11.38
CA TRP A 58 -13.03 10.29 -10.31
C TRP A 58 -13.09 11.72 -9.74
N ALA A 59 -12.59 12.73 -10.46
CA ALA A 59 -12.60 14.13 -9.99
C ALA A 59 -14.00 14.65 -9.58
N GLY A 60 -15.05 14.30 -10.34
CA GLY A 60 -16.43 14.67 -10.00
C GLY A 60 -16.98 13.95 -8.76
N SER A 61 -16.66 12.66 -8.62
CA SER A 61 -17.06 11.85 -7.47
C SER A 61 -16.42 12.37 -6.17
N PHE A 62 -15.16 12.77 -6.25
CA PHE A 62 -14.40 13.33 -5.13
C PHE A 62 -15.04 14.61 -4.58
N LYS A 63 -15.48 15.53 -5.45
CA LYS A 63 -16.20 16.76 -5.01
C LYS A 63 -17.51 16.44 -4.28
N THR A 64 -18.20 15.39 -4.71
CA THR A 64 -19.43 14.92 -4.05
C THR A 64 -19.15 14.31 -2.68
N VAL A 65 -18.05 13.56 -2.56
CA VAL A 65 -17.59 12.97 -1.30
C VAL A 65 -17.17 14.07 -0.32
N GLU A 66 -16.37 15.04 -0.75
CA GLU A 66 -15.96 16.19 0.07
C GLU A 66 -17.18 16.96 0.61
N GLY A 67 -18.19 17.19 -0.24
CA GLY A 67 -19.42 17.88 0.17
C GLY A 67 -20.32 17.09 1.14
N ARG A 68 -20.11 15.78 1.32
CA ARG A 68 -20.89 14.92 2.23
C ARG A 68 -20.12 14.49 3.48
N PHE A 69 -18.82 14.24 3.34
CA PHE A 69 -17.97 13.59 4.34
C PHE A 69 -16.80 14.46 4.81
N GLY A 70 -16.60 15.64 4.22
CA GLY A 70 -15.59 16.60 4.62
C GLY A 70 -14.23 16.42 3.94
N THR A 71 -13.32 17.34 4.26
CA THR A 71 -12.00 17.48 3.63
C THR A 71 -11.01 16.38 4.02
N ALA A 72 -11.15 15.78 5.21
CA ALA A 72 -10.27 14.71 5.68
C ALA A 72 -10.38 13.44 4.82
N ILE A 73 -11.60 13.02 4.52
CA ILE A 73 -11.87 11.84 3.66
C ILE A 73 -11.47 12.12 2.21
N MET A 74 -11.68 13.35 1.74
CA MET A 74 -11.21 13.79 0.42
C MET A 74 -9.67 13.70 0.29
N ASN A 75 -8.93 14.14 1.31
CA ASN A 75 -7.47 14.06 1.30
C ASN A 75 -6.97 12.62 1.21
N TYR A 76 -7.67 11.66 1.83
CA TYR A 76 -7.38 10.24 1.69
C TYR A 76 -7.58 9.71 0.27
N PHE A 77 -8.70 10.02 -0.38
CA PHE A 77 -8.91 9.60 -1.77
C PHE A 77 -7.92 10.24 -2.74
N ARG A 78 -7.54 11.50 -2.48
CA ARG A 78 -6.46 12.16 -3.22
C ARG A 78 -5.11 11.45 -3.03
N PHE A 79 -4.84 10.97 -1.81
CA PHE A 79 -3.66 10.16 -1.52
C PHE A 79 -3.69 8.81 -2.26
N ILE A 80 -4.80 8.07 -2.24
CA ILE A 80 -4.93 6.80 -3.00
C ILE A 80 -4.68 7.05 -4.49
N ARG A 81 -5.31 8.08 -5.07
CA ARG A 81 -5.14 8.40 -6.48
C ARG A 81 -3.68 8.69 -6.80
N TRP A 82 -3.01 9.45 -5.95
CA TRP A 82 -1.59 9.73 -6.12
C TRP A 82 -0.75 8.44 -6.05
N LEU A 83 -1.02 7.56 -5.08
CA LEU A 83 -0.34 6.28 -4.91
C LEU A 83 -0.56 5.34 -6.11
N MET A 84 -1.78 5.30 -6.67
CA MET A 84 -2.07 4.55 -7.91
C MET A 84 -1.19 5.01 -9.07
N PHE A 85 -1.03 6.34 -9.28
CA PHE A 85 -0.16 6.86 -10.33
C PHE A 85 1.33 6.54 -10.07
N MET A 86 1.76 6.54 -8.81
CA MET A 86 3.12 6.11 -8.45
C MET A 86 3.33 4.64 -8.80
N ASN A 87 2.41 3.75 -8.43
CA ASN A 87 2.51 2.32 -8.73
C ASN A 87 2.46 2.04 -10.24
N LEU A 88 1.61 2.75 -10.98
CA LEU A 88 1.57 2.66 -12.45
C LEU A 88 2.91 3.07 -13.06
N TYR A 89 3.53 4.14 -12.55
CA TYR A 89 4.84 4.58 -12.99
C TYR A 89 5.93 3.54 -12.72
N MET A 90 5.94 2.94 -11.52
CA MET A 90 6.86 1.86 -11.16
C MET A 90 6.68 0.64 -12.09
N MET A 91 5.42 0.26 -12.33
CA MET A 91 5.08 -0.83 -13.25
C MET A 91 5.60 -0.55 -14.66
N VAL A 92 5.45 0.67 -15.19
CA VAL A 92 5.95 1.04 -16.51
C VAL A 92 7.48 0.96 -16.58
N ILE A 93 8.21 1.46 -15.57
CA ILE A 93 9.68 1.33 -15.56
C ILE A 93 10.10 -0.13 -15.56
N MET A 94 9.56 -0.93 -14.64
CA MET A 94 9.91 -2.35 -14.53
C MET A 94 9.55 -3.09 -15.82
N MET A 95 8.35 -2.85 -16.37
CA MET A 95 7.93 -3.45 -17.63
C MET A 95 8.88 -3.10 -18.78
N CYS A 96 9.25 -1.83 -18.94
CA CYS A 96 10.11 -1.39 -20.03
C CYS A 96 11.56 -1.89 -19.90
N VAL A 97 12.10 -1.97 -18.68
CA VAL A 97 13.52 -2.31 -18.46
C VAL A 97 13.72 -3.81 -18.23
N THR A 98 12.78 -4.53 -17.62
CA THR A 98 12.94 -5.96 -17.33
C THR A 98 12.09 -6.83 -18.24
N LEU A 99 10.77 -6.61 -18.30
CA LEU A 99 9.86 -7.50 -19.02
C LEU A 99 10.09 -7.45 -20.54
N VAL A 100 10.14 -6.25 -21.12
CA VAL A 100 10.24 -6.07 -22.58
C VAL A 100 11.52 -6.69 -23.15
N PRO A 101 12.74 -6.45 -22.59
CA PRO A 101 13.95 -7.12 -23.06
C PRO A 101 13.90 -8.64 -22.88
N HIS A 102 13.28 -9.13 -21.80
CA HIS A 102 13.13 -10.57 -21.59
C HIS A 102 12.25 -11.23 -22.65
N LEU A 103 11.11 -10.61 -23.02
CA LEU A 103 10.20 -11.14 -24.03
C LEU A 103 10.76 -11.08 -25.45
N ILE A 104 11.53 -10.04 -25.80
CA ILE A 104 12.08 -9.86 -27.15
C ILE A 104 13.30 -10.75 -27.38
N LEU A 105 14.12 -10.99 -26.34
CA LEU A 105 15.44 -11.62 -26.48
C LEU A 105 15.44 -13.13 -26.18
N THR A 106 14.28 -13.73 -25.89
CA THR A 106 14.15 -15.16 -25.56
C THR A 106 14.01 -16.08 -26.77
N ASP A 107 13.72 -15.54 -27.97
CA ASP A 107 13.47 -16.33 -29.19
C ASP A 107 14.74 -16.77 -29.95
N SER A 108 15.93 -16.46 -29.46
CA SER A 108 17.16 -16.94 -30.11
C SER A 108 17.54 -18.34 -29.63
N PRO A 109 17.58 -19.37 -30.49
CA PRO A 109 18.17 -20.65 -30.12
C PRO A 109 19.64 -20.41 -29.80
N PHE A 110 19.97 -20.49 -28.51
CA PHE A 110 21.34 -20.39 -28.01
C PHE A 110 22.24 -21.37 -28.77
N ASN A 111 23.02 -20.84 -29.70
CA ASN A 111 24.22 -21.49 -30.20
C ASN A 111 25.41 -20.81 -29.53
N VAL A 112 26.27 -21.63 -28.92
CA VAL A 112 27.67 -21.34 -28.51
C VAL A 112 27.93 -21.04 -27.01
N THR A 113 28.41 -22.11 -26.35
CA THR A 113 29.45 -22.18 -25.29
C THR A 113 29.33 -21.31 -24.03
N ILE A 114 28.26 -21.49 -23.24
CA ILE A 114 28.30 -21.23 -21.80
C ILE A 114 27.72 -22.45 -21.09
N SER A 115 28.55 -23.12 -20.28
CA SER A 115 28.25 -24.26 -19.39
C SER A 115 26.97 -25.05 -19.71
N ASN A 116 27.11 -26.15 -20.45
CA ASN A 116 26.01 -27.09 -20.73
C ASN A 116 25.19 -27.47 -19.49
N LYS A 117 25.80 -27.43 -18.30
CA LYS A 117 25.15 -27.80 -17.04
C LYS A 117 24.04 -26.84 -16.64
N THR A 118 24.26 -25.53 -16.55
CA THR A 118 23.23 -24.59 -16.04
C THR A 118 22.02 -24.51 -16.96
N ILE A 119 22.24 -24.55 -18.28
CA ILE A 119 21.16 -24.53 -19.28
C ILE A 119 20.38 -25.85 -19.26
N GLN A 120 21.06 -26.98 -19.06
CA GLN A 120 20.42 -28.28 -18.92
C GLN A 120 19.59 -28.36 -17.62
N CYS A 121 20.09 -27.80 -16.50
CA CYS A 121 19.34 -27.70 -15.25
C CYS A 121 18.02 -26.93 -15.41
N THR A 122 18.03 -25.79 -16.11
CA THR A 122 16.81 -24.99 -16.35
C THR A 122 15.82 -25.74 -17.26
N LYS A 123 16.32 -26.46 -18.28
CA LYS A 123 15.47 -27.26 -19.17
C LYS A 123 14.87 -28.49 -18.48
N GLU A 124 15.64 -29.18 -17.64
CA GLU A 124 15.16 -30.33 -16.86
C GLU A 124 14.14 -29.91 -15.80
N TYR A 125 14.37 -28.78 -15.15
CA TYR A 125 13.42 -28.19 -14.22
C TYR A 125 12.09 -27.81 -14.89
N GLY A 126 12.14 -27.15 -16.05
CA GLY A 126 10.91 -26.82 -16.79
C GLY A 126 10.15 -28.03 -17.29
N LYS A 127 10.84 -29.12 -17.62
CA LYS A 127 10.19 -30.40 -17.95
C LYS A 127 9.55 -31.06 -16.73
N SER A 128 10.24 -31.03 -15.58
CA SER A 128 9.72 -31.57 -14.31
C SER A 128 8.44 -30.86 -13.87
N ILE A 129 8.39 -29.53 -13.99
CA ILE A 129 7.20 -28.74 -13.65
C ILE A 129 6.06 -29.05 -14.63
N LYS A 130 6.32 -29.06 -15.94
CA LYS A 130 5.28 -29.33 -16.95
C LYS A 130 4.64 -30.71 -16.77
N ASN A 131 5.48 -31.73 -16.52
CA ASN A 131 5.00 -33.09 -16.26
C ASN A 131 4.09 -33.16 -15.02
N PHE A 132 4.37 -32.38 -13.97
CA PHE A 132 3.54 -32.30 -12.77
C PHE A 132 2.23 -31.55 -13.05
N THR A 133 2.26 -30.47 -13.82
CA THR A 133 1.06 -29.65 -14.11
C THR A 133 0.09 -30.29 -15.10
N ASP A 134 0.57 -31.18 -15.97
CA ASP A 134 -0.26 -31.87 -16.96
C ASP A 134 -1.08 -33.02 -16.34
N THR A 135 -0.68 -33.52 -15.17
CA THR A 135 -1.36 -34.58 -14.43
C THR A 135 -2.49 -34.12 -13.51
N GLU A 136 -2.72 -32.81 -13.38
CA GLU A 136 -3.58 -32.25 -12.32
C GLU A 136 -4.98 -31.78 -12.76
N ASN A 137 -5.94 -32.04 -11.86
CA ASN A 137 -7.34 -31.60 -11.98
C ASN A 137 -7.47 -30.05 -11.95
N ILE A 138 -8.54 -29.51 -12.54
CA ILE A 138 -8.82 -28.07 -12.59
C ILE A 138 -8.80 -27.42 -11.19
N GLY A 139 -9.25 -28.13 -10.15
CA GLY A 139 -9.20 -27.65 -8.76
C GLY A 139 -7.76 -27.43 -8.25
N ASN A 140 -6.84 -28.34 -8.57
CA ASN A 140 -5.43 -28.23 -8.17
C ASN A 140 -4.74 -27.08 -8.91
N LYS A 141 -5.10 -26.84 -10.17
CA LYS A 141 -4.62 -25.66 -10.92
C LYS A 141 -5.02 -24.33 -10.26
N ILE A 142 -6.19 -24.26 -9.62
CA ILE A 142 -6.62 -23.08 -8.85
C ILE A 142 -5.80 -22.95 -7.56
N PHE A 143 -5.54 -24.06 -6.87
CA PHE A 143 -4.67 -24.04 -5.69
C PHE A 143 -3.23 -23.64 -6.06
N ASP A 144 -2.70 -24.08 -7.20
CA ASP A 144 -1.43 -23.63 -7.76
C ASP A 144 -1.40 -22.12 -8.03
N VAL A 145 -2.51 -21.54 -8.53
CA VAL A 145 -2.62 -20.09 -8.69
C VAL A 145 -2.59 -19.39 -7.34
N LEU A 146 -3.29 -19.91 -6.33
CA LEU A 146 -3.27 -19.30 -4.99
C LEU A 146 -1.86 -19.39 -4.39
N GLN A 147 -1.21 -20.52 -4.53
CA GLN A 147 0.04 -20.89 -3.86
C GLN A 147 1.28 -20.34 -4.58
N GLY A 148 1.16 -20.00 -5.86
CA GLY A 148 2.28 -19.58 -6.71
C GLY A 148 3.18 -20.75 -7.12
N THR A 149 2.68 -21.98 -7.04
CA THR A 149 3.39 -23.22 -7.37
C THR A 149 3.00 -23.76 -8.74
N GLY A 150 3.72 -24.78 -9.22
CA GLY A 150 3.43 -25.44 -10.49
C GLY A 150 3.72 -24.55 -11.69
N TRP A 151 2.74 -24.38 -12.58
CA TRP A 151 2.90 -23.66 -13.85
C TRP A 151 3.27 -22.19 -13.65
N MET A 152 2.84 -21.58 -12.52
CA MET A 152 3.14 -20.19 -12.20
C MET A 152 4.62 -19.95 -11.90
N GLU A 153 5.35 -20.98 -11.46
CA GLU A 153 6.77 -20.88 -11.11
C GLU A 153 7.66 -20.49 -12.31
N GLN A 154 7.25 -20.89 -13.52
CA GLN A 154 7.94 -20.53 -14.77
C GLN A 154 7.50 -19.18 -15.34
N THR A 155 6.50 -18.51 -14.74
CA THR A 155 6.02 -17.23 -15.25
C THR A 155 6.94 -16.09 -14.89
N VAL A 156 6.85 -15.00 -15.65
CA VAL A 156 7.68 -13.80 -15.49
C VAL A 156 7.44 -13.05 -14.16
N LEU A 157 6.44 -13.50 -13.39
CA LEU A 157 6.14 -13.00 -12.05
C LEU A 157 7.26 -13.35 -11.05
N PHE A 158 7.88 -14.52 -11.19
CA PHE A 158 8.94 -14.96 -10.29
C PHE A 158 10.32 -14.72 -10.90
N TYR A 159 11.28 -14.38 -10.04
CA TYR A 159 12.64 -14.05 -10.45
C TYR A 159 13.34 -15.23 -11.16
N GLY A 160 12.97 -16.47 -10.85
CA GLY A 160 13.51 -17.68 -11.48
C GLY A 160 13.27 -17.81 -13.00
N ALA A 161 12.36 -17.02 -13.58
CA ALA A 161 12.15 -17.00 -15.03
C ALA A 161 13.23 -16.20 -15.80
N TYR A 162 13.93 -15.28 -15.13
CA TYR A 162 14.90 -14.40 -15.77
C TYR A 162 16.29 -15.05 -15.85
N GLN A 163 16.91 -14.98 -17.02
CA GLN A 163 18.27 -15.49 -17.25
C GLN A 163 19.32 -14.40 -17.01
N ASN A 164 20.53 -14.80 -16.58
CA ASN A 164 21.62 -13.87 -16.27
C ASN A 164 22.08 -13.02 -17.47
N LYS A 165 22.02 -13.57 -18.69
CA LYS A 165 22.41 -12.88 -19.94
C LYS A 165 21.42 -13.22 -21.04
N THR A 166 20.95 -12.20 -21.74
CA THR A 166 20.20 -12.37 -23.00
C THR A 166 21.06 -11.85 -24.15
N LEU A 167 21.04 -12.57 -25.28
CA LEU A 167 21.81 -12.23 -26.47
C LEU A 167 20.96 -11.31 -27.35
N LEU A 168 21.50 -10.14 -27.67
CA LEU A 168 21.01 -9.32 -28.78
C LEU A 168 21.54 -9.92 -30.08
N GLU A 169 20.75 -9.82 -31.16
CA GLU A 169 21.05 -10.31 -32.52
C GLU A 169 22.42 -9.85 -33.10
N ASN A 170 23.08 -8.88 -32.46
CA ASN A 170 24.38 -8.29 -32.82
C ASN A 170 25.49 -8.53 -31.76
N GLU A 171 25.59 -9.72 -31.16
CA GLU A 171 26.59 -10.10 -30.12
C GLU A 171 26.62 -9.23 -28.85
N LYS A 172 25.77 -8.21 -28.73
CA LYS A 172 25.64 -7.40 -27.53
C LYS A 172 24.87 -8.20 -26.49
N THR A 173 25.45 -8.42 -25.33
CA THR A 173 24.77 -9.11 -24.23
C THR A 173 24.03 -8.07 -23.37
N TYR A 174 22.73 -8.29 -23.15
CA TYR A 174 21.98 -7.52 -22.17
C TYR A 174 22.12 -8.22 -20.81
N ASN A 175 22.80 -7.54 -19.88
CA ASN A 175 22.96 -8.05 -18.51
C ASN A 175 21.69 -7.77 -17.71
N MET A 176 20.88 -8.81 -17.56
CA MET A 176 19.61 -8.74 -16.85
C MET A 176 19.79 -8.37 -15.36
N SER A 177 20.85 -8.87 -14.72
CA SER A 177 21.14 -8.59 -13.30
C SER A 177 21.41 -7.10 -13.05
N LEU A 178 22.16 -6.44 -13.94
CA LEU A 178 22.42 -5.00 -13.85
C LEU A 178 21.14 -4.19 -14.13
N ALA A 179 20.37 -4.61 -15.13
CA ALA A 179 19.11 -3.99 -15.49
C ALA A 179 18.12 -3.99 -14.32
N TYR A 180 18.01 -5.12 -13.61
CA TYR A 180 17.16 -5.23 -12.42
C TYR A 180 17.61 -4.29 -11.31
N LEU A 181 18.92 -4.25 -11.01
CA LEU A 181 19.45 -3.36 -9.97
C LEU A 181 19.20 -1.88 -10.32
N LEU A 182 19.46 -1.49 -11.57
CA LEU A 182 19.24 -0.12 -12.03
C LEU A 182 17.76 0.25 -12.09
N ALA A 183 16.88 -0.66 -12.54
CA ALA A 183 15.44 -0.44 -12.58
C ALA A 183 14.87 -0.27 -11.17
N THR A 184 15.18 -1.19 -10.25
CA THR A 184 14.71 -1.14 -8.86
C THR A 184 15.30 0.05 -8.10
N GLY A 185 16.61 0.29 -8.23
CA GLY A 185 17.27 1.44 -7.59
C GLY A 185 16.80 2.78 -8.14
N GLY A 186 16.68 2.91 -9.47
CA GLY A 186 16.20 4.13 -10.13
C GLY A 186 14.74 4.43 -9.78
N SER A 187 13.89 3.41 -9.80
CA SER A 187 12.47 3.54 -9.46
C SER A 187 12.26 3.91 -7.99
N PHE A 188 13.08 3.36 -7.06
CA PHE A 188 13.12 3.77 -5.66
C PHE A 188 13.54 5.23 -5.49
N LEU A 189 14.63 5.66 -6.12
CA LEU A 189 15.13 7.03 -6.02
C LEU A 189 14.09 8.04 -6.53
N ILE A 190 13.51 7.78 -7.70
CA ILE A 190 12.49 8.66 -8.27
C ILE A 190 11.27 8.73 -7.35
N SER A 191 10.83 7.58 -6.81
CA SER A 191 9.74 7.53 -5.85
C SER A 191 10.03 8.33 -4.58
N PHE A 192 11.25 8.20 -4.03
CA PHE A 192 11.71 8.95 -2.88
C PHE A 192 11.66 10.46 -3.14
N PHE A 193 12.21 10.94 -4.26
CA PHE A 193 12.18 12.36 -4.60
C PHE A 193 10.75 12.89 -4.80
N LEU A 194 9.87 12.12 -5.44
CA LEU A 194 8.47 12.50 -5.62
C LEU A 194 7.71 12.57 -4.28
N ILE A 195 7.92 11.59 -3.38
CA ILE A 195 7.36 11.59 -2.02
C ILE A 195 7.84 12.81 -1.25
N VAL A 196 9.16 13.03 -1.19
CA VAL A 196 9.75 14.15 -0.43
C VAL A 196 9.24 15.49 -0.94
N ARG A 197 9.15 15.68 -2.26
CA ARG A 197 8.63 16.90 -2.87
C ARG A 197 7.16 17.15 -2.52
N ASN A 198 6.32 16.11 -2.55
CA ASN A 198 4.90 16.24 -2.24
C ASN A 198 4.66 16.45 -0.75
N THR A 199 5.36 15.71 0.10
CA THR A 199 5.34 15.87 1.55
C THR A 199 5.84 17.26 1.96
N GLY A 200 6.91 17.76 1.34
CA GLY A 200 7.45 19.11 1.60
C GLY A 200 6.43 20.22 1.32
N LYS A 201 5.64 20.10 0.24
CA LYS A 201 4.52 21.02 -0.02
C LYS A 201 3.43 20.94 1.05
N GLY A 202 3.10 19.72 1.49
CA GLY A 202 2.09 19.48 2.53
C GLY A 202 2.51 20.02 3.89
N ILE A 203 3.76 19.79 4.31
CA ILE A 203 4.31 20.32 5.57
C ILE A 203 4.35 21.85 5.53
N LYS A 204 4.78 22.46 4.43
CA LYS A 204 4.79 23.92 4.30
C LYS A 204 3.40 24.52 4.52
N GLN A 205 2.37 23.94 3.91
CA GLN A 205 0.97 24.37 4.11
C GLN A 205 0.49 24.12 5.53
N GLY A 206 0.86 22.98 6.14
CA GLY A 206 0.49 22.64 7.52
C GLY A 206 1.16 23.51 8.58
N VAL A 207 2.40 23.94 8.36
CA VAL A 207 3.11 24.87 9.26
C VAL A 207 2.56 26.28 9.15
N MET A 208 2.27 26.78 7.94
CA MET A 208 1.64 28.08 7.73
C MET A 208 0.28 28.22 8.45
N ASN A 209 -0.44 27.12 8.67
CA ASN A 209 -1.72 27.14 9.38
C ASN A 209 -1.60 27.14 10.92
N LYS A 210 -0.40 26.92 11.50
CA LYS A 210 -0.21 26.84 12.96
C LYS A 210 0.06 28.18 13.65
N ASP A 211 0.42 29.23 12.92
CA ASP A 211 0.92 30.49 13.49
C ASP A 211 -0.16 31.46 14.01
N SER A 212 -1.42 31.04 14.18
CA SER A 212 -2.52 31.93 14.66
C SER A 212 -3.14 31.51 16.00
N THR A 213 -2.31 31.06 16.96
CA THR A 213 -2.79 30.61 18.28
C THR A 213 -3.44 31.69 19.13
N VAL A 214 -3.12 32.97 18.93
CA VAL A 214 -3.58 34.07 19.82
C VAL A 214 -5.02 34.51 19.55
N ASN A 215 -5.65 34.13 18.43
CA ASN A 215 -7.04 34.50 18.12
C ASN A 215 -7.82 33.35 17.45
N GLN A 216 -7.53 32.10 17.80
CA GLN A 216 -8.09 30.94 17.10
C GLN A 216 -9.63 30.90 17.11
N TYR A 217 -10.25 31.17 18.27
CA TYR A 217 -11.72 31.20 18.38
C TYR A 217 -12.33 32.41 17.68
N THR A 218 -11.72 33.58 17.83
CA THR A 218 -12.14 34.82 17.19
C THR A 218 -12.08 34.70 15.66
N ASN A 219 -10.96 34.23 15.12
CA ASN A 219 -10.80 34.01 13.68
C ASN A 219 -11.74 32.92 13.15
N LYS A 220 -11.98 31.84 13.91
CA LYS A 220 -12.95 30.82 13.51
C LYS A 220 -14.38 31.37 13.45
N VAL A 221 -14.82 32.11 14.48
CA VAL A 221 -16.18 32.66 14.54
C VAL A 221 -16.37 33.77 13.51
N PHE A 222 -15.45 34.72 13.42
CA PHE A 222 -15.59 35.91 12.58
C PHE A 222 -15.10 35.71 11.13
N CYS A 223 -13.97 35.02 10.92
CA CYS A 223 -13.43 34.81 9.56
C CYS A 223 -13.83 33.46 8.95
N GLY A 224 -14.08 32.43 9.76
CA GLY A 224 -14.49 31.10 9.30
C GLY A 224 -16.01 30.91 9.22
N GLY A 225 -16.76 31.52 10.15
CA GLY A 225 -18.22 31.37 10.25
C GLY A 225 -19.00 32.18 9.22
N TRP A 226 -18.44 33.27 8.73
CA TRP A 226 -19.09 34.21 7.80
C TRP A 226 -18.52 34.02 6.39
N ASP A 227 -19.22 33.25 5.56
CA ASP A 227 -18.91 33.10 4.14
C ASP A 227 -20.03 33.74 3.29
N PHE A 228 -19.78 34.94 2.78
CA PHE A 228 -20.73 35.70 1.97
C PHE A 228 -20.88 35.17 0.53
N CYS A 229 -20.05 34.21 0.13
CA CYS A 229 -20.06 33.66 -1.23
C CYS A 229 -21.07 32.50 -1.39
N ILE A 230 -21.75 32.09 -0.31
CA ILE A 230 -22.72 30.98 -0.33
C ILE A 230 -24.12 31.51 -0.65
N ASN A 231 -24.53 31.37 -1.91
CA ASN A 231 -25.87 31.74 -2.36
C ASN A 231 -26.91 30.60 -2.23
N ASP A 232 -26.48 29.35 -2.02
CA ASP A 232 -27.37 28.19 -1.91
C ASP A 232 -27.77 27.92 -0.46
N ASN A 233 -29.08 27.91 -0.19
CA ASN A 233 -29.66 27.60 1.12
C ASN A 233 -29.26 26.21 1.64
N LYS A 234 -29.11 25.21 0.76
CA LYS A 234 -28.68 23.87 1.19
C LYS A 234 -27.22 23.88 1.64
N ALA A 235 -26.36 24.60 0.93
CA ALA A 235 -24.96 24.78 1.29
C ALA A 235 -24.80 25.57 2.61
N ALA A 236 -25.58 26.63 2.80
CA ALA A 236 -25.60 27.39 4.05
C ALA A 236 -25.99 26.52 5.25
N LYS A 237 -27.04 25.69 5.12
CA LYS A 237 -27.46 24.77 6.18
C LYS A 237 -26.37 23.75 6.54
N ARG A 238 -25.66 23.21 5.54
CA ARG A 238 -24.52 22.29 5.78
C ARG A 238 -23.35 22.99 6.45
N ARG A 239 -23.03 24.23 6.02
CA ARG A 239 -21.96 25.03 6.63
C ARG A 239 -22.25 25.29 8.11
N HIS A 240 -23.49 25.64 8.45
CA HIS A 240 -23.91 25.85 9.83
C HIS A 240 -23.78 24.58 10.68
N GLN A 241 -24.23 23.43 10.16
CA GLN A 241 -24.08 22.14 10.85
C GLN A 241 -22.61 21.76 11.07
N ASN A 242 -21.76 21.91 10.06
CA ASN A 242 -20.33 21.63 10.17
C ASN A 242 -19.66 22.54 11.20
N PHE A 243 -20.01 23.83 11.21
CA PHE A 243 -19.47 24.79 12.18
C PHE A 243 -19.91 24.48 13.62
N LEU A 244 -21.17 24.09 13.83
CA LEU A 244 -21.65 23.62 15.14
C LEU A 244 -20.88 22.40 15.63
N GLN A 245 -20.64 21.42 14.76
CA GLN A 245 -19.86 20.23 15.10
C GLN A 245 -18.40 20.58 15.44
N GLU A 246 -17.80 21.52 14.71
CA GLU A 246 -16.43 21.98 14.98
C GLU A 246 -16.31 22.65 16.36
N LEU A 247 -17.24 23.56 16.69
CA LEU A 247 -17.27 24.23 17.99
C LEU A 247 -17.54 23.26 19.15
N GLN A 248 -18.45 22.30 18.96
CA GLN A 248 -18.71 21.26 19.96
C GLN A 248 -17.44 20.43 20.21
N GLY A 249 -16.74 20.03 19.15
CA GLY A 249 -15.46 19.33 19.25
C GLY A 249 -14.40 20.12 20.00
N ASP A 250 -14.23 21.41 19.69
CA ASP A 250 -13.27 22.27 20.38
C ASP A 250 -13.62 22.41 21.88
N LEU A 251 -14.90 22.63 22.23
CA LEU A 251 -15.35 22.72 23.63
C LEU A 251 -15.10 21.42 24.40
N ASP A 252 -15.37 20.27 23.80
CA ASP A 252 -15.13 18.98 24.44
C ASP A 252 -13.64 18.72 24.65
N THR A 253 -12.78 19.14 23.71
CA THR A 253 -11.32 19.07 23.92
C THR A 253 -10.87 19.94 25.09
N GLN A 254 -11.41 21.15 25.24
CA GLN A 254 -11.08 22.01 26.38
C GLN A 254 -11.56 21.42 27.71
N ARG A 255 -12.78 20.89 27.77
CA ARG A 255 -13.30 20.20 28.96
C ARG A 255 -12.42 19.04 29.39
N LEU A 256 -11.91 18.26 28.44
CA LEU A 256 -10.96 17.18 28.72
C LEU A 256 -9.65 17.69 29.31
N VAL A 257 -9.13 18.82 28.83
CA VAL A 257 -7.92 19.45 29.37
C VAL A 257 -8.14 19.92 30.81
N TRP A 258 -9.24 20.63 31.07
CA TRP A 258 -9.59 21.07 32.43
C TRP A 258 -9.74 19.89 33.39
N ARG A 259 -10.43 18.82 32.97
CA ARG A 259 -10.58 17.61 33.78
C ARG A 259 -9.23 16.97 34.15
N LYS A 260 -8.23 17.03 33.25
CA LYS A 260 -6.89 16.49 33.52
C LYS A 260 -6.08 17.35 34.50
N GLN A 261 -6.31 18.67 34.49
CA GLN A 261 -5.67 19.59 35.43
C GLN A 261 -6.21 19.45 36.84
N SER A 262 -7.50 19.10 37.00
CA SER A 262 -8.14 18.92 38.30
C SER A 262 -7.93 17.54 38.96
N LEU A 263 -7.10 16.66 38.40
CA LEU A 263 -6.90 15.29 38.93
C LEU A 263 -6.10 15.29 40.25
N THR A 264 -6.61 14.58 41.25
CA THR A 264 -5.93 14.37 42.53
C THR A 264 -4.74 13.41 42.40
N LEU A 265 -3.81 13.43 43.36
CA LEU A 265 -2.62 12.54 43.34
C LEU A 265 -2.99 11.05 43.40
N LYS A 266 -4.05 10.68 44.13
CA LYS A 266 -4.52 9.28 44.22
C LYS A 266 -5.06 8.78 42.88
N ASP A 267 -5.84 9.62 42.20
CA ASP A 267 -6.37 9.30 40.87
C ASP A 267 -5.25 9.19 39.84
N LYS A 268 -4.23 10.04 39.94
CA LYS A 268 -3.02 9.94 39.10
C LYS A 268 -2.30 8.61 39.31
N ILE A 269 -2.06 8.19 40.55
CA ILE A 269 -1.39 6.91 40.85
C ILE A 269 -2.21 5.74 40.29
N LYS A 270 -3.53 5.73 40.49
CA LYS A 270 -4.41 4.70 39.92
C LYS A 270 -4.33 4.65 38.39
N LEU A 271 -4.37 5.82 37.74
CA LEU A 271 -4.27 5.93 36.29
C LEU A 271 -2.92 5.44 35.76
N TYR A 272 -1.81 5.79 36.42
CA TYR A 272 -0.48 5.31 36.04
C TYR A 272 -0.34 3.80 36.23
N LEU A 273 -0.92 3.23 37.28
CA LEU A 273 -0.91 1.78 37.51
C LEU A 273 -1.66 1.04 36.38
N ILE A 274 -2.85 1.51 36.01
CA ILE A 274 -3.62 0.97 34.87
C ILE A 274 -2.79 1.04 33.59
N ARG A 275 -2.17 2.20 33.29
CA ARG A 275 -1.31 2.36 32.11
C ARG A 275 -0.13 1.40 32.11
N THR A 276 0.55 1.22 33.24
CA THR A 276 1.67 0.28 33.32
C THR A 276 1.21 -1.15 33.07
N ALA A 277 0.09 -1.57 33.69
CA ALA A 277 -0.49 -2.91 33.46
C ALA A 277 -0.89 -3.12 32.00
N VAL A 278 -1.53 -2.13 31.38
CA VAL A 278 -1.91 -2.15 29.97
C VAL A 278 -0.68 -2.25 29.06
N ASN A 279 0.36 -1.45 29.30
CA ASN A 279 1.57 -1.49 28.48
C ASN A 279 2.33 -2.81 28.62
N ILE A 280 2.38 -3.41 29.82
CA ILE A 280 2.93 -4.75 30.03
C ILE A 280 2.16 -5.78 29.20
N PHE A 281 0.82 -5.72 29.23
CA PHE A 281 -0.02 -6.59 28.40
C PHE A 281 0.23 -6.40 26.91
N VAL A 282 0.39 -5.15 26.43
CA VAL A 282 0.71 -4.87 25.02
C VAL A 282 2.05 -5.49 24.64
N VAL A 283 3.09 -5.34 25.46
CA VAL A 283 4.41 -5.93 25.17
C VAL A 283 4.33 -7.46 25.18
N ALA A 284 3.59 -8.05 26.11
CA ALA A 284 3.35 -9.50 26.14
C ALA A 284 2.58 -9.99 24.91
N ALA A 285 1.54 -9.27 24.46
CA ALA A 285 0.79 -9.60 23.25
C ALA A 285 1.66 -9.49 21.99
N LEU A 286 2.51 -8.45 21.89
CA LEU A 286 3.48 -8.31 20.81
C LEU A 286 4.48 -9.47 20.84
N GLY A 287 5.14 -9.75 21.97
CA GLY A 287 6.08 -10.87 22.10
C GLY A 287 5.44 -12.24 21.80
N GLY A 288 4.22 -12.46 22.30
CA GLY A 288 3.46 -13.69 22.04
C GLY A 288 3.09 -13.87 20.57
N SER A 289 2.69 -12.79 19.90
CA SER A 289 2.40 -12.82 18.45
C SER A 289 3.65 -13.19 17.63
N LEU A 290 4.80 -12.64 18.00
CA LEU A 290 6.08 -12.90 17.37
C LEU A 290 6.57 -14.35 17.59
N TYR A 291 6.44 -14.86 18.81
CA TYR A 291 6.74 -16.25 19.13
C TYR A 291 5.83 -17.22 18.36
N LEU A 292 4.53 -16.92 18.27
CA LEU A 292 3.58 -17.78 17.56
C LEU A 292 3.89 -17.86 16.06
N ILE A 293 4.26 -16.73 15.43
CA ILE A 293 4.70 -16.73 14.02
C ILE A 293 5.95 -17.60 13.85
N PHE A 294 6.96 -17.41 14.70
CA PHE A 294 8.19 -18.21 14.67
C PHE A 294 7.90 -19.72 14.83
N TYR A 295 7.08 -20.08 15.82
CA TYR A 295 6.67 -21.46 16.08
C TYR A 295 5.94 -22.08 14.88
N THR A 296 5.01 -21.34 14.27
CA THR A 296 4.26 -21.83 13.10
C THR A 296 5.14 -22.02 11.87
N ASN A 297 6.16 -21.18 11.68
CA ASN A 297 7.16 -21.36 10.63
C ASN A 297 8.01 -22.63 10.84
N GLU A 298 8.46 -22.88 12.07
CA GLU A 298 9.24 -24.09 12.39
C GLU A 298 8.38 -25.35 12.22
N LYS A 299 7.12 -25.31 12.66
CA LYS A 299 6.18 -26.42 12.47
C LYS A 299 5.80 -26.65 11.02
N MET A 300 5.65 -25.60 10.21
CA MET A 300 5.47 -25.74 8.76
C MET A 300 6.65 -26.52 8.15
N LEU A 301 7.89 -26.16 8.51
CA LEU A 301 9.09 -26.81 7.98
C LEU A 301 9.23 -28.26 8.45
N GLU A 302 8.85 -28.56 9.69
CA GLU A 302 8.86 -29.93 10.24
C GLU A 302 7.81 -30.82 9.54
N LEU A 303 6.59 -30.31 9.35
CA LEU A 303 5.52 -31.06 8.70
C LEU A 303 5.82 -31.33 7.22
N GLN A 304 6.42 -30.37 6.51
CA GLN A 304 6.88 -30.57 5.13
C GLN A 304 7.93 -31.67 4.97
N LYS A 305 8.71 -31.98 6.01
CA LYS A 305 9.70 -33.07 5.97
C LYS A 305 9.09 -34.44 6.22
N ASN A 306 7.96 -34.50 6.93
CA ASN A 306 7.36 -35.75 7.38
C ASN A 306 6.22 -36.22 6.46
N ASP A 307 5.58 -35.32 5.69
CA ASP A 307 4.48 -35.63 4.79
C ASP A 307 4.99 -36.10 3.41
N SER A 308 5.47 -37.35 3.36
CA SER A 308 5.72 -38.09 2.12
C SER A 308 4.56 -39.05 1.77
N SER A 309 3.41 -38.94 2.45
CA SER A 309 2.34 -39.96 2.41
C SER A 309 0.95 -39.35 2.21
N GLU A 310 0.37 -39.56 1.03
CA GLU A 310 -1.08 -39.55 0.69
C GLU A 310 -2.00 -38.62 1.52
N GLY A 311 -1.61 -37.36 1.70
CA GLY A 311 -2.46 -36.34 2.29
C GLY A 311 -3.49 -35.82 1.29
N ASN A 312 -4.69 -35.45 1.76
CA ASN A 312 -5.62 -34.65 0.95
C ASN A 312 -4.93 -33.33 0.55
N VAL A 313 -5.01 -32.96 -0.74
CA VAL A 313 -4.44 -31.71 -1.32
C VAL A 313 -4.75 -30.46 -0.47
N ILE A 314 -5.93 -30.43 0.16
CA ILE A 314 -6.37 -29.32 1.02
C ILE A 314 -5.53 -29.22 2.30
N VAL A 315 -5.12 -30.35 2.89
CA VAL A 315 -4.33 -30.39 4.13
C VAL A 315 -2.91 -29.91 3.84
N GLU A 316 -2.32 -30.36 2.74
CA GLU A 316 -0.99 -29.91 2.31
C GLU A 316 -0.98 -28.39 2.03
N ALA A 317 -1.98 -27.89 1.28
CA ALA A 317 -2.14 -26.46 1.06
C ALA A 317 -2.25 -25.70 2.40
N LEU A 318 -3.07 -26.18 3.33
CA LEU A 318 -3.25 -25.53 4.62
C LEU A 318 -1.95 -25.46 5.43
N ILE A 319 -1.16 -26.54 5.43
CA ILE A 319 0.19 -26.58 6.05
C ILE A 319 1.08 -25.50 5.46
N GLN A 320 1.11 -25.36 4.12
CA GLN A 320 1.95 -24.38 3.44
C GLN A 320 1.52 -22.92 3.67
N TYR A 321 0.24 -22.68 4.00
CA TYR A 321 -0.28 -21.36 4.34
C TYR A 321 -0.21 -21.04 5.84
N MET A 322 0.15 -21.98 6.71
CA MET A 322 0.10 -21.80 8.16
C MET A 322 0.74 -20.49 8.64
N PRO A 323 1.99 -20.14 8.24
CA PRO A 323 2.61 -18.90 8.72
C PRO A 323 1.94 -17.64 8.15
N SER A 324 1.43 -17.71 6.93
CA SER A 324 0.70 -16.59 6.32
C SER A 324 -0.65 -16.39 7.02
N ILE A 325 -1.39 -17.46 7.29
CA ILE A 325 -2.65 -17.44 8.04
C ILE A 325 -2.42 -16.87 9.44
N THR A 326 -1.35 -17.27 10.13
CA THR A 326 -1.08 -16.78 11.48
C THR A 326 -0.74 -15.30 11.50
N ILE A 327 0.09 -14.82 10.56
CA ILE A 327 0.42 -13.39 10.41
C ILE A 327 -0.83 -12.56 10.15
N THR A 328 -1.64 -12.94 9.17
CA THR A 328 -2.85 -12.19 8.79
C THR A 328 -3.89 -12.18 9.91
N LEU A 329 -4.12 -13.31 10.58
CA LEU A 329 -5.04 -13.41 11.71
C LEU A 329 -4.59 -12.54 12.89
N LEU A 330 -3.30 -12.55 13.22
CA LEU A 330 -2.73 -11.70 14.26
C LEU A 330 -2.86 -10.21 13.90
N ASN A 331 -2.62 -9.86 12.64
CA ASN A 331 -2.75 -8.49 12.13
C ASN A 331 -4.21 -7.98 12.13
N VAL A 332 -5.20 -8.87 12.21
CA VAL A 332 -6.62 -8.51 12.39
C VAL A 332 -7.00 -8.47 13.88
N ILE A 333 -6.70 -9.52 14.64
CA ILE A 333 -7.17 -9.67 16.02
C ILE A 333 -6.44 -8.71 16.98
N VAL A 334 -5.12 -8.60 16.90
CA VAL A 334 -4.33 -7.85 17.88
C VAL A 334 -4.65 -6.34 17.85
N PRO A 335 -4.80 -5.68 16.68
CA PRO A 335 -5.24 -4.29 16.63
C PRO A 335 -6.63 -4.05 17.25
N LEU A 336 -7.57 -5.00 17.12
CA LEU A 336 -8.89 -4.90 17.76
C LEU A 336 -8.76 -4.89 19.29
N ILE A 337 -7.88 -5.76 19.82
CA ILE A 337 -7.55 -5.78 21.25
C ILE A 337 -6.94 -4.44 21.67
N PHE A 338 -5.95 -3.92 20.92
CA PHE A 338 -5.32 -2.63 21.24
C PHE A 338 -6.30 -1.47 21.25
N ASN A 339 -7.24 -1.40 20.30
CA ASN A 339 -8.27 -0.37 20.29
C ASN A 339 -9.13 -0.42 21.56
N LYS A 340 -9.52 -1.62 22.02
CA LYS A 340 -10.29 -1.76 23.25
C LYS A 340 -9.46 -1.42 24.49
N LEU A 341 -8.20 -1.84 24.51
CA LEU A 341 -7.29 -1.67 25.63
C LEU A 341 -6.97 -0.19 25.90
N VAL A 342 -6.82 0.59 24.82
CA VAL A 342 -6.47 2.01 24.89
C VAL A 342 -7.59 2.86 25.50
N THR A 343 -8.86 2.44 25.39
CA THR A 343 -9.97 3.11 26.06
C THR A 343 -9.86 3.08 27.59
N TYR A 344 -9.07 2.15 28.17
CA TYR A 344 -8.80 2.13 29.62
C TYR A 344 -7.66 3.05 30.05
N GLU A 345 -6.81 3.52 29.13
CA GLU A 345 -5.65 4.36 29.45
C GLU A 345 -6.00 5.87 29.54
N ASP A 346 -7.25 6.24 29.23
CA ASP A 346 -7.84 7.59 29.27
C ASP A 346 -6.91 8.66 28.67
N TYR A 347 -6.37 8.38 27.48
CA TYR A 347 -5.54 9.32 26.74
C TYR A 347 -6.34 10.47 26.14
N THR A 348 -5.67 11.48 25.59
CA THR A 348 -6.37 12.44 24.73
C THR A 348 -6.69 11.74 23.40
N PRO A 349 -7.80 12.05 22.73
CA PRO A 349 -8.20 11.34 21.50
C PRO A 349 -7.11 11.38 20.41
N VAL A 350 -6.36 12.49 20.32
CA VAL A 350 -5.23 12.61 19.40
C VAL A 350 -4.06 11.69 19.78
N PHE A 351 -3.76 11.55 21.06
CA PHE A 351 -2.69 10.65 21.52
C PHE A 351 -3.13 9.19 21.43
N GLU A 352 -4.41 8.92 21.69
CA GLU A 352 -5.07 7.62 21.56
C GLU A 352 -4.85 7.02 20.16
N ILE A 353 -5.14 7.81 19.13
CA ILE A 353 -4.94 7.41 17.73
C ILE A 353 -3.44 7.21 17.45
N ARG A 354 -2.56 8.09 17.94
CA ARG A 354 -1.10 7.96 17.69
C ARG A 354 -0.50 6.73 18.33
N ILE A 355 -0.86 6.42 19.57
CA ILE A 355 -0.30 5.28 20.30
C ILE A 355 -0.85 3.95 19.76
N THR A 356 -2.14 3.88 19.42
CA THR A 356 -2.73 2.71 18.76
C THR A 356 -2.04 2.45 17.42
N LEU A 357 -1.88 3.48 16.58
CA LEU A 357 -1.18 3.35 15.30
C LEU A 357 0.26 2.89 15.47
N LEU A 358 1.01 3.48 16.42
CA LEU A 358 2.39 3.07 16.68
C LEU A 358 2.47 1.59 17.07
N ARG A 359 1.59 1.12 17.97
CA ARG A 359 1.53 -0.30 18.37
C ARG A 359 1.19 -1.23 17.19
N ILE A 360 0.30 -0.81 16.30
CA ILE A 360 -0.07 -1.58 15.10
C ILE A 360 1.09 -1.61 14.08
N ILE A 361 1.76 -0.47 13.85
CA ILE A 361 2.93 -0.38 12.97
C ILE A 361 4.05 -1.31 13.47
N LEU A 362 4.34 -1.27 14.77
CA LEU A 362 5.36 -2.13 15.37
C LEU A 362 5.02 -3.62 15.20
N LEU A 363 3.77 -4.02 15.42
CA LEU A 363 3.31 -5.39 15.19
C LEU A 363 3.56 -5.82 13.74
N ARG A 364 3.10 -5.01 12.77
CA ARG A 364 3.20 -5.34 11.35
C ARG A 364 4.64 -5.45 10.88
N LEU A 365 5.49 -4.47 11.21
CA LEU A 365 6.91 -4.50 10.84
C LEU A 365 7.65 -5.66 11.51
N ALA A 366 7.36 -5.94 12.79
CA ALA A 366 7.98 -7.06 13.49
C ALA A 366 7.52 -8.42 12.92
N SER A 367 6.25 -8.56 12.52
CA SER A 367 5.75 -9.78 11.88
C SER A 367 6.46 -10.08 10.56
N LEU A 368 6.65 -9.06 9.72
CA LEU A 368 7.43 -9.16 8.48
C LEU A 368 8.90 -9.47 8.76
N GLY A 369 9.48 -8.82 9.78
CA GLY A 369 10.86 -9.05 10.19
C GLY A 369 11.12 -10.49 10.62
N ILE A 370 10.19 -11.12 11.35
CA ILE A 370 10.31 -12.53 11.73
C ILE A 370 10.13 -13.47 10.55
N LEU A 371 9.18 -13.19 9.66
CA LEU A 371 9.02 -14.00 8.44
C LEU A 371 10.33 -13.99 7.64
N ILE A 372 10.87 -12.81 7.32
CA ILE A 372 12.13 -12.66 6.59
C ILE A 372 13.29 -13.29 7.37
N GLY A 373 13.38 -13.08 8.68
CA GLY A 373 14.42 -13.66 9.53
C GLY A 373 14.37 -15.20 9.57
N SER A 374 13.17 -15.78 9.63
CA SER A 374 12.98 -17.23 9.55
C SER A 374 13.39 -17.77 8.18
N LEU A 375 12.99 -17.11 7.09
CA LEU A 375 13.41 -17.47 5.74
C LEU A 375 14.93 -17.37 5.60
N TYR A 376 15.53 -16.30 6.09
CA TYR A 376 16.99 -16.13 6.10
C TYR A 376 17.69 -17.24 6.88
N ARG A 377 17.16 -17.69 8.03
CA ARG A 377 17.75 -18.80 8.78
C ARG A 377 17.79 -20.09 7.95
N VAL A 378 16.71 -20.39 7.22
CA VAL A 378 16.71 -21.56 6.34
C VAL A 378 17.61 -21.34 5.11
N ILE A 379 17.76 -20.09 4.64
CA ILE A 379 18.76 -19.67 3.63
C ILE A 379 20.14 -19.38 4.26
N ALA A 380 20.43 -19.71 5.52
CA ALA A 380 21.75 -19.47 6.13
C ALA A 380 22.37 -20.76 6.70
N SER A 381 21.61 -21.85 6.82
CA SER A 381 22.14 -23.17 7.22
C SER A 381 23.16 -23.72 6.20
N PRO A 382 24.40 -24.06 6.61
CA PRO A 382 25.34 -24.76 5.74
C PRO A 382 24.86 -26.20 5.49
N ALA A 383 24.99 -26.68 4.25
CA ALA A 383 24.71 -28.06 3.89
C ALA A 383 26.03 -28.81 3.68
N ASP A 384 26.28 -29.80 4.54
CA ASP A 384 27.46 -30.68 4.50
C ASP A 384 27.18 -31.91 3.64
N SER A 385 27.04 -31.77 2.33
CA SER A 385 27.39 -32.85 1.37
C SER A 385 27.20 -32.40 -0.08
N TYR A 386 28.19 -32.74 -0.90
CA TYR A 386 28.25 -32.38 -2.31
C TYR A 386 27.83 -33.59 -3.16
N ARG A 387 26.62 -33.58 -3.73
CA ARG A 387 26.31 -34.38 -4.92
C ARG A 387 25.59 -33.52 -5.97
N SER A 388 25.76 -33.88 -7.24
CA SER A 388 25.25 -33.22 -8.44
C SER A 388 23.80 -33.67 -8.68
N ASP A 389 22.83 -32.87 -9.14
CA ASP A 389 22.74 -32.04 -10.33
C ASP A 389 21.56 -31.05 -10.19
N CYS A 390 21.65 -29.85 -10.78
CA CYS A 390 20.52 -28.90 -10.94
C CYS A 390 19.78 -28.38 -9.68
N GLY A 391 20.37 -27.46 -8.92
CA GLY A 391 19.62 -26.69 -7.91
C GLY A 391 20.53 -26.04 -6.87
N ASN A 392 19.97 -25.16 -6.03
CA ASN A 392 20.65 -24.75 -4.82
C ASN A 392 20.71 -25.94 -3.85
N LYS A 393 21.90 -26.54 -3.68
CA LYS A 393 22.16 -27.77 -2.87
C LYS A 393 21.82 -27.67 -1.38
N ARG A 394 21.33 -26.52 -0.92
CA ARG A 394 20.87 -26.29 0.45
C ARG A 394 19.59 -27.06 0.81
N TRP A 395 18.90 -27.63 -0.18
CA TRP A 395 17.54 -28.19 -0.03
C TRP A 395 17.39 -29.61 -0.55
N GLU A 396 18.50 -30.33 -0.74
CA GLU A 396 18.49 -31.77 -0.96
C GLU A 396 18.58 -32.47 0.40
N VAL A 397 17.52 -33.18 0.79
CA VAL A 397 17.62 -34.16 1.88
C VAL A 397 18.34 -35.37 1.28
N THR A 398 19.57 -35.62 1.74
CA THR A 398 20.31 -36.86 1.46
C THR A 398 19.60 -38.02 2.13
N ASP A 399 18.71 -38.70 1.42
CA ASP A 399 18.40 -40.11 1.65
C ASP A 399 18.64 -40.88 0.34
N PRO A 400 19.48 -41.92 0.34
CA PRO A 400 19.88 -42.63 -0.88
C PRO A 400 18.79 -43.52 -1.51
N ASP A 401 17.61 -43.68 -0.90
CA ASP A 401 16.64 -44.72 -1.30
C ASP A 401 15.23 -44.23 -1.66
N GLN A 402 14.95 -42.93 -1.79
CA GLN A 402 13.63 -42.45 -2.21
C GLN A 402 13.68 -41.48 -3.39
N GLN A 403 13.37 -42.01 -4.58
CA GLN A 403 13.03 -41.23 -5.76
C GLN A 403 11.70 -40.49 -5.53
N GLY A 404 11.79 -39.18 -5.31
CA GLY A 404 10.63 -38.30 -5.36
C GLY A 404 10.54 -37.37 -4.17
N THR A 405 11.43 -36.38 -4.09
CA THR A 405 11.26 -35.27 -3.16
C THR A 405 11.46 -33.95 -3.91
N THR A 406 10.49 -33.05 -3.74
CA THR A 406 10.43 -31.73 -4.36
C THR A 406 11.50 -30.83 -3.75
N SER A 407 12.69 -30.84 -4.33
CA SER A 407 13.78 -29.94 -3.95
C SER A 407 13.41 -28.50 -4.32
N ILE A 408 13.58 -27.56 -3.38
CA ILE A 408 13.46 -26.13 -3.64
C ILE A 408 14.67 -25.73 -4.51
N LYS A 409 14.50 -25.72 -5.82
CA LYS A 409 15.61 -25.56 -6.77
C LYS A 409 16.12 -24.10 -6.83
N CYS A 410 15.28 -23.12 -6.47
CA CYS A 410 15.62 -21.68 -6.41
C CYS A 410 15.10 -21.00 -5.14
N TRP A 411 16.02 -20.48 -4.31
CA TRP A 411 15.66 -19.79 -3.05
C TRP A 411 14.95 -18.44 -3.29
N GLU A 412 15.28 -17.74 -4.37
CA GLU A 412 14.66 -16.46 -4.75
C GLU A 412 13.17 -16.65 -5.09
N THR A 413 12.86 -17.68 -5.90
CA THR A 413 11.49 -18.06 -6.22
C THR A 413 10.71 -18.49 -4.98
N TYR A 414 11.35 -19.24 -4.08
CA TYR A 414 10.71 -19.67 -2.84
C TYR A 414 10.35 -18.48 -1.92
N VAL A 415 11.26 -17.51 -1.75
CA VAL A 415 10.96 -16.28 -0.99
C VAL A 415 9.81 -15.51 -1.65
N GLY A 416 9.84 -15.39 -2.98
CA GLY A 416 8.76 -14.77 -3.75
C GLY A 416 7.40 -15.46 -3.53
N GLN A 417 7.37 -16.80 -3.53
CA GLN A 417 6.15 -17.57 -3.26
C GLN A 417 5.61 -17.33 -1.85
N GLN A 418 6.47 -17.24 -0.83
CA GLN A 418 6.04 -16.99 0.55
C GLN A 418 5.43 -15.59 0.71
N ILE A 419 6.03 -14.57 0.09
CA ILE A 419 5.49 -13.20 0.08
C ILE A 419 4.19 -13.15 -0.74
N TYR A 420 4.13 -13.84 -1.88
CA TYR A 420 2.94 -13.93 -2.72
C TYR A 420 1.74 -14.54 -1.98
N LYS A 421 1.95 -15.65 -1.27
CA LYS A 421 0.93 -16.29 -0.42
C LYS A 421 0.38 -15.33 0.63
N LEU A 422 1.26 -14.55 1.27
CA LEU A 422 0.85 -13.54 2.25
C LEU A 422 -0.01 -12.44 1.61
N ILE A 423 0.41 -11.88 0.47
CA ILE A 423 -0.33 -10.84 -0.25
C ILE A 423 -1.72 -11.30 -0.68
N ILE A 424 -1.83 -12.51 -1.27
CA ILE A 424 -3.12 -13.06 -1.67
C ILE A 424 -4.03 -13.27 -0.47
N LEU A 425 -3.47 -13.80 0.61
CA LEU A 425 -4.25 -14.11 1.79
C LEU A 425 -4.74 -12.82 2.49
N ASP A 426 -3.89 -11.80 2.59
CA ASP A 426 -4.29 -10.47 3.07
C ASP A 426 -5.39 -9.85 2.20
N PHE A 427 -5.28 -9.96 0.88
CA PHE A 427 -6.31 -9.49 -0.05
C PHE A 427 -7.64 -10.23 0.17
N LEU A 428 -7.60 -11.56 0.25
CA LEU A 428 -8.78 -12.40 0.43
C LEU A 428 -9.45 -12.14 1.78
N VAL A 429 -8.67 -12.04 2.86
CA VAL A 429 -9.17 -11.68 4.20
C VAL A 429 -9.78 -10.28 4.20
N GLY A 430 -9.14 -9.30 3.55
CA GLY A 430 -9.68 -7.95 3.39
C GLY A 430 -11.04 -7.94 2.69
N VAL A 431 -11.17 -8.66 1.57
CA VAL A 431 -12.43 -8.82 0.83
C VAL A 431 -13.50 -9.48 1.71
N ILE A 432 -13.15 -10.56 2.42
CA ILE A 432 -14.07 -11.25 3.34
C ILE A 432 -14.54 -10.28 4.44
N ILE A 433 -13.65 -9.55 5.09
CA ILE A 433 -14.03 -8.60 6.14
C ILE A 433 -14.99 -7.54 5.59
N THR A 434 -14.70 -6.94 4.44
CA THR A 434 -15.56 -5.91 3.84
C THR A 434 -16.93 -6.44 3.45
N PHE A 435 -17.02 -7.59 2.78
CA PHE A 435 -18.31 -8.11 2.28
C PHE A 435 -19.11 -8.91 3.30
N VAL A 436 -18.46 -9.61 4.23
CA VAL A 436 -19.10 -10.52 5.20
C VAL A 436 -19.32 -9.84 6.55
N VAL A 437 -18.42 -8.95 6.96
CA VAL A 437 -18.53 -8.29 8.28
C VAL A 437 -19.08 -6.87 8.13
N GLU A 438 -18.42 -6.02 7.35
CA GLU A 438 -18.75 -4.60 7.30
C GLU A 438 -20.05 -4.31 6.55
N PHE A 439 -20.24 -4.92 5.38
CA PHE A 439 -21.42 -4.68 4.55
C PHE A 439 -22.72 -5.14 5.23
N PRO A 440 -22.82 -6.35 5.83
CA PRO A 440 -24.01 -6.75 6.57
C PRO A 440 -24.22 -5.91 7.82
N ARG A 441 -23.14 -5.53 8.55
CA ARG A 441 -23.25 -4.62 9.70
C ARG A 441 -23.92 -3.30 9.32
N ARG A 442 -23.58 -2.74 8.17
CA ARG A 442 -24.22 -1.51 7.66
C ARG A 442 -25.71 -1.71 7.36
N ILE A 443 -26.08 -2.83 6.72
CA ILE A 443 -27.48 -3.15 6.41
C ILE A 443 -28.30 -3.34 7.69
N ILE A 444 -27.77 -4.11 8.64
CA ILE A 444 -28.41 -4.41 9.92
C ILE A 444 -28.63 -3.12 10.72
N TYR A 445 -27.62 -2.25 10.80
CA TYR A 445 -27.76 -0.96 11.47
C TYR A 445 -28.87 -0.12 10.85
N LYS A 446 -28.87 0.04 9.51
CA LYS A 446 -29.90 0.85 8.84
C LYS A 446 -31.32 0.31 9.06
N LYS A 447 -31.50 -1.01 9.15
CA LYS A 447 -32.82 -1.66 9.26
C LYS A 447 -33.32 -1.79 10.70
N PHE A 448 -32.42 -1.99 11.67
CA PHE A 448 -32.78 -2.37 13.04
C PHE A 448 -32.33 -1.39 14.14
N HIS A 449 -31.75 -0.22 13.81
CA HIS A 449 -31.31 0.73 14.85
C HIS A 449 -32.45 1.20 15.78
N ASN A 450 -33.70 1.20 15.31
CA ASN A 450 -34.86 1.60 16.12
C ASN A 450 -35.42 0.46 16.98
N THR A 451 -35.14 -0.81 16.64
CA THR A 451 -35.82 -1.96 17.24
C THR A 451 -34.96 -2.65 18.31
N ASN A 452 -33.64 -2.70 18.12
CA ASN A 452 -32.74 -3.49 18.96
C ASN A 452 -31.64 -2.63 19.62
N LYS A 453 -31.64 -2.56 20.96
CA LYS A 453 -30.57 -1.90 21.73
C LYS A 453 -29.18 -2.47 21.45
N LEU A 454 -29.07 -3.75 21.13
CA LEU A 454 -27.80 -4.41 20.75
C LEU A 454 -27.22 -3.84 19.45
N VAL A 455 -28.07 -3.48 18.48
CA VAL A 455 -27.64 -2.88 17.21
C VAL A 455 -27.14 -1.44 17.43
N ASN A 456 -27.75 -0.72 18.38
CA ASN A 456 -27.24 0.59 18.80
C ASN A 456 -25.93 0.51 19.60
N MET A 457 -25.69 -0.59 20.34
CA MET A 457 -24.42 -0.80 21.05
C MET A 457 -23.26 -1.15 20.10
N VAL A 458 -23.54 -1.90 19.03
CA VAL A 458 -22.54 -2.20 17.98
C VAL A 458 -22.25 -0.94 17.13
N GLY A 459 -23.19 0.00 17.02
CA GLY A 459 -22.98 1.30 16.40
C GLY A 459 -22.82 1.26 14.87
N GLN A 460 -22.83 2.45 14.26
CA GLN A 460 -22.63 2.62 12.83
C GLN A 460 -21.17 2.30 12.44
N GLN A 461 -20.95 1.88 11.19
CA GLN A 461 -19.59 1.74 10.66
C GLN A 461 -18.89 3.11 10.62
N GLU A 462 -17.77 3.22 11.34
CA GLU A 462 -16.90 4.38 11.34
C GLU A 462 -15.75 4.17 10.34
N PHE A 463 -15.42 5.20 9.58
CA PHE A 463 -14.30 5.16 8.64
C PHE A 463 -13.04 5.68 9.31
N ASP A 464 -12.24 4.76 9.86
CA ASP A 464 -10.99 5.07 10.54
C ASP A 464 -9.85 5.29 9.53
N LEU A 465 -9.75 6.54 9.07
CA LEU A 465 -8.78 7.02 8.08
C LEU A 465 -7.35 6.53 8.35
N PRO A 466 -6.75 6.75 9.54
CA PRO A 466 -5.41 6.28 9.82
C PRO A 466 -5.18 4.78 9.68
N LYS A 467 -6.15 3.94 10.08
CA LYS A 467 -6.01 2.47 9.95
C LYS A 467 -5.98 2.06 8.49
N VAL A 468 -6.91 2.58 7.68
CA VAL A 468 -6.97 2.26 6.25
C VAL A 468 -5.73 2.75 5.51
N VAL A 469 -5.19 3.93 5.86
CA VAL A 469 -3.91 4.40 5.30
C VAL A 469 -2.77 3.45 5.66
N LEU A 470 -2.75 2.95 6.90
CA LEU A 470 -1.72 2.02 7.34
C LEU A 470 -1.82 0.65 6.63
N ASP A 471 -3.03 0.17 6.36
CA ASP A 471 -3.27 -1.05 5.56
C ASP A 471 -2.69 -0.90 4.15
N ILE A 472 -2.91 0.27 3.53
CA ILE A 472 -2.33 0.58 2.23
C ILE A 472 -0.81 0.58 2.30
N VAL A 473 -0.21 1.28 3.26
CA VAL A 473 1.25 1.33 3.41
C VAL A 473 1.84 -0.06 3.64
N TYR A 474 1.20 -0.88 4.47
CA TYR A 474 1.61 -2.26 4.70
C TYR A 474 1.57 -3.10 3.42
N SER A 475 0.48 -3.01 2.65
CA SER A 475 0.39 -3.70 1.35
C SER A 475 1.47 -3.22 0.36
N GLN A 476 1.81 -1.94 0.35
CA GLN A 476 2.91 -1.39 -0.45
C GLN A 476 4.30 -1.82 0.03
N THR A 477 4.48 -2.15 1.31
CA THR A 477 5.76 -2.67 1.79
C THR A 477 6.01 -4.13 1.41
N LEU A 478 4.94 -4.86 1.06
CA LEU A 478 5.01 -6.26 0.63
C LEU A 478 5.28 -6.40 -0.88
N CYS A 479 4.79 -5.45 -1.67
CA CYS A 479 4.96 -5.39 -3.14
C CYS A 479 6.25 -4.66 -3.50
#